data_AF-A0A375E1F3-F1
#
_entry.id   AF-A0A375E1F3-F1
#
_cell.length_a   1.000
_cell.length_b   1.000
_cell.length_c   1.000
_cell.angle_alpha   90.00
_cell.angle_beta   90.00
_cell.angle_gamma   90.00
#
_symmetry.space_group_name_H-M   'P 1'
#
loop_
_entity.id
_entity.type
_entity.pdbx_description
1 polymer ?
#
loop_
_entity_poly.entity_id
_entity_poly.type
_entity_poly.pdbx_seq_one_letter_code
_entity_poly.pdbx_strand_id
1 'polypeptide(L)'
;MAYGELANRHKPVLHSFDRYGRRIDTVEFHPAYHQLMGHAMQGEVHSFSWRNEGRAGAHVARAALVYLDSQPDAGTGCPLTMTHAAIPALRKSPAIADAWIPRVTASEYDSRTLPAHEKTACTIGMGMTEKQGGSDVRSNTTRALLQRDGTYEIVGHKFFFSAPMCDAHLVLAQAEGGLSCFLLPRVLPDGSLNAVRIQRLKDKLGDWSNASSEVEFQGATAHLVGEEGRGVATIIEMVALTRLDCIVGSAGQMRQAIVQALHHTRQRKAFGRLLIDQPLMRNVLADLALESEASIALAMRIASAVDASPRDPHEAALARIGTAIGKYWVCKRTPAHVNEAQECLGGIGYVEENILPRLYRQAPLNSIWEGSGNVQCLDVLRALQKEPGVRDALFQELQAARGLHHAYDQHVAWLQKAFEDTSVLEARSRLVVERTALALQAALLLTSGNDEIANAFCRARLTQESGFAYGTLDPQTPIAQLIDRATLMA
;
A
#
# COMPACT_ATOMS: atom_id res chain seq x y z
N MET A 1 15.30 -9.68 -8.39
CA MET A 1 14.36 -10.50 -9.20
C MET A 1 14.37 -11.98 -8.81
N ALA A 2 15.49 -12.70 -8.95
CA ALA A 2 15.56 -14.15 -8.65
C ALA A 2 15.11 -14.51 -7.22
N TYR A 3 15.51 -13.73 -6.21
CA TYR A 3 15.02 -13.94 -4.84
C TYR A 3 13.50 -13.79 -4.70
N GLY A 4 12.89 -12.82 -5.41
CA GLY A 4 11.45 -12.61 -5.41
C GLY A 4 10.69 -13.79 -6.00
N GLU A 5 11.24 -14.41 -7.06
CA GLU A 5 10.70 -15.64 -7.62
C GLU A 5 10.77 -16.79 -6.60
N LEU A 6 11.95 -17.05 -6.03
CA LEU A 6 12.15 -18.13 -5.07
C LEU A 6 11.26 -17.98 -3.82
N ALA A 7 11.14 -16.75 -3.29
CA ALA A 7 10.31 -16.47 -2.12
C ALA A 7 8.81 -16.73 -2.36
N ASN A 8 8.32 -16.57 -3.59
CA ASN A 8 6.92 -16.86 -3.93
C ASN A 8 6.70 -18.32 -4.33
N ARG A 9 7.69 -18.95 -4.98
CA ARG A 9 7.64 -20.37 -5.36
C ARG A 9 7.67 -21.27 -4.13
N HIS A 10 8.49 -20.93 -3.14
CA HIS A 10 8.63 -21.65 -1.88
C HIS A 10 7.86 -20.93 -0.77
N LYS A 11 6.54 -21.16 -0.75
CA LYS A 11 5.62 -20.58 0.24
C LYS A 11 6.08 -20.86 1.68
N PRO A 12 5.83 -19.94 2.63
CA PRO A 12 6.16 -20.14 4.03
C PRO A 12 5.38 -21.30 4.65
N VAL A 13 6.01 -22.01 5.58
CA VAL A 13 5.46 -23.20 6.24
C VAL A 13 5.33 -22.96 7.73
N LEU A 14 4.14 -23.23 8.28
CA LEU A 14 3.91 -23.15 9.73
C LEU A 14 4.31 -24.45 10.41
N HIS A 15 5.19 -24.34 11.40
CA HIS A 15 5.51 -25.36 12.37
C HIS A 15 4.89 -24.99 13.71
N SER A 16 3.69 -25.52 13.98
CA SER A 16 3.01 -25.27 15.25
C SER A 16 3.71 -25.99 16.41
N PHE A 17 4.29 -27.16 16.17
CA PHE A 17 4.90 -28.01 17.21
C PHE A 17 6.30 -28.47 16.82
N ASP A 18 7.16 -28.70 17.82
CA ASP A 18 8.43 -29.39 17.66
C ASP A 18 8.24 -30.92 17.57
N ARG A 19 9.34 -31.65 17.35
CA ARG A 19 9.35 -33.12 17.26
C ARG A 19 8.91 -33.86 18.54
N TYR A 20 8.79 -33.16 19.67
CA TYR A 20 8.37 -33.69 20.96
C TYR A 20 6.93 -33.29 21.32
N GLY A 21 6.22 -32.59 20.44
CA GLY A 21 4.85 -32.12 20.66
C GLY A 21 4.76 -30.83 21.49
N ARG A 22 5.87 -30.13 21.74
CA ARG A 22 5.83 -28.80 22.37
C ARG A 22 5.48 -27.75 21.34
N ARG A 23 4.60 -26.82 21.69
CA ARG A 23 4.17 -25.77 20.77
C ARG A 23 5.28 -24.71 20.60
N ILE A 24 5.62 -24.37 19.36
CA ILE A 24 6.70 -23.42 18.99
C ILE A 24 6.22 -22.27 18.09
N ASP A 25 5.03 -22.38 17.47
CA ASP A 25 4.37 -21.33 16.69
C ASP A 25 5.33 -20.55 15.75
N THR A 26 6.16 -21.29 14.99
CA THR A 26 7.21 -20.74 14.12
C THR A 26 6.83 -20.89 12.65
N VAL A 27 7.10 -19.87 11.85
CA VAL A 27 6.92 -19.93 10.40
C VAL A 27 8.30 -19.94 9.74
N GLU A 28 8.58 -21.01 9.01
CA GLU A 28 9.77 -21.15 8.19
C GLU A 28 9.56 -20.45 6.85
N PHE A 29 10.55 -19.66 6.45
CA PHE A 29 10.61 -19.02 5.14
C PHE A 29 11.80 -19.55 4.36
N HIS A 30 11.69 -19.58 3.03
CA HIS A 30 12.83 -19.85 2.17
C HIS A 30 13.91 -18.76 2.35
N PRO A 31 15.23 -19.08 2.30
CA PRO A 31 16.31 -18.11 2.50
C PRO A 31 16.21 -16.83 1.65
N ALA A 32 15.65 -16.94 0.45
CA ALA A 32 15.40 -15.80 -0.43
C ALA A 32 14.53 -14.69 0.21
N TYR A 33 13.55 -15.06 1.05
CA TYR A 33 12.75 -14.09 1.82
C TYR A 33 13.64 -13.27 2.75
N HIS A 34 14.54 -13.93 3.47
CA HIS A 34 15.47 -13.28 4.40
C HIS A 34 16.48 -12.39 3.68
N GLN A 35 16.94 -12.78 2.49
CA GLN A 35 17.80 -11.92 1.65
C GLN A 35 17.08 -10.67 1.18
N LEU A 36 15.81 -10.79 0.75
CA LEU A 36 14.97 -9.64 0.38
C LEU A 36 14.76 -8.69 1.57
N MET A 37 14.36 -9.22 2.74
CA MET A 37 14.21 -8.43 3.96
C MET A 37 15.52 -7.72 4.36
N GLY A 38 16.65 -8.44 4.27
CA GLY A 38 17.97 -7.89 4.55
C GLY A 38 18.33 -6.72 3.63
N HIS A 39 18.17 -6.88 2.32
CA HIS A 39 18.44 -5.81 1.35
C HIS A 39 17.52 -4.61 1.54
N ALA A 40 16.22 -4.84 1.78
CA ALA A 40 15.26 -3.77 1.94
C ALA A 40 15.49 -2.97 3.24
N MET A 41 15.82 -3.64 4.36
CA MET A 41 16.15 -2.95 5.61
C MET A 41 17.49 -2.22 5.54
N GLN A 42 18.51 -2.79 4.88
CA GLN A 42 19.78 -2.11 4.60
C GLN A 42 19.58 -0.87 3.73
N GLY A 43 18.68 -0.96 2.74
CA GLY A 43 18.23 0.16 1.91
C GLY A 43 17.26 1.11 2.61
N GLU A 44 16.96 0.90 3.90
CA GLU A 44 16.08 1.72 4.73
C GLU A 44 14.63 1.85 4.21
N VAL A 45 14.11 0.85 3.49
CA VAL A 45 12.73 0.86 2.97
C VAL A 45 11.70 1.04 4.10
N HIS A 46 11.96 0.52 5.30
CA HIS A 46 11.11 0.64 6.48
C HIS A 46 11.37 1.91 7.32
N SER A 47 12.49 2.60 7.13
CA SER A 47 12.97 3.58 8.10
C SER A 47 13.50 4.91 7.54
N PHE A 48 13.73 5.02 6.23
CA PHE A 48 14.45 6.16 5.64
C PHE A 48 13.84 7.51 6.06
N SER A 49 12.52 7.66 5.96
CA SER A 49 11.87 8.93 6.29
C SER A 49 12.02 9.30 7.76
N TRP A 50 11.98 8.31 8.66
CA TRP A 50 12.09 8.48 10.11
C TRP A 50 13.51 8.76 10.58
N ARG A 51 14.50 8.21 9.87
CA ARG A 51 15.92 8.53 10.10
C ARG A 51 16.31 9.90 9.55
N ASN A 52 15.47 10.48 8.69
CA ASN A 52 15.69 11.75 8.00
C ASN A 52 14.56 12.76 8.22
N GLU A 53 13.87 12.74 9.37
CA GLU A 53 12.69 13.60 9.64
C GLU A 53 12.95 15.10 9.47
N GLY A 54 14.20 15.54 9.65
CA GLY A 54 14.61 16.94 9.44
C GLY A 54 14.84 17.33 7.98
N ARG A 55 14.77 16.40 7.03
CA ARG A 55 15.08 16.62 5.62
C ARG A 55 13.79 16.70 4.81
N ALA A 56 13.58 17.81 4.10
CA ALA A 56 12.47 17.92 3.16
C ALA A 56 12.55 16.83 2.07
N GLY A 57 11.42 16.20 1.77
CA GLY A 57 11.29 15.12 0.82
C GLY A 57 11.71 13.74 1.34
N ALA A 58 11.89 13.55 2.64
CA ALA A 58 12.27 12.27 3.22
C ALA A 58 11.21 11.18 2.97
N HIS A 59 9.92 11.49 3.08
CA HIS A 59 8.84 10.54 2.72
C HIS A 59 8.77 10.29 1.21
N VAL A 60 9.10 11.29 0.37
CA VAL A 60 9.16 11.13 -1.10
C VAL A 60 10.30 10.19 -1.50
N ALA A 61 11.49 10.40 -0.93
CA ALA A 61 12.64 9.52 -1.17
C ALA A 61 12.33 8.09 -0.71
N ARG A 62 11.69 7.92 0.45
CA ARG A 62 11.26 6.60 0.93
C ARG A 62 10.19 5.97 0.03
N ALA A 63 9.25 6.75 -0.50
CA ALA A 63 8.28 6.26 -1.49
C ALA A 63 8.98 5.76 -2.77
N ALA A 64 10.05 6.41 -3.22
CA ALA A 64 10.85 5.91 -4.34
C ALA A 64 11.51 4.56 -4.01
N LEU A 65 12.00 4.37 -2.78
CA LEU A 65 12.53 3.08 -2.33
C LEU A 65 11.46 1.98 -2.35
N VAL A 66 10.26 2.24 -1.82
CA VAL A 66 9.13 1.30 -1.87
C VAL A 66 8.71 0.97 -3.30
N TYR A 67 8.68 1.98 -4.17
CA TYR A 67 8.35 1.80 -5.59
C TYR A 67 9.34 0.86 -6.29
N LEU A 68 10.62 0.92 -5.95
CA LEU A 68 11.64 0.04 -6.51
C LEU A 68 11.60 -1.36 -5.88
N ASP A 69 11.50 -1.44 -4.55
CA ASP A 69 11.52 -2.70 -3.79
C ASP A 69 10.32 -3.62 -4.11
N SER A 70 9.16 -3.02 -4.36
CA SER A 70 7.93 -3.77 -4.70
C SER A 70 7.95 -4.48 -6.06
N GLN A 71 8.89 -4.15 -6.95
CA GLN A 71 8.96 -4.72 -8.31
C GLN A 71 9.56 -6.15 -8.33
N PRO A 72 10.67 -6.44 -7.61
CA PRO A 72 11.12 -7.80 -7.38
C PRO A 72 10.14 -8.67 -6.59
N ASP A 73 9.68 -8.17 -5.43
CA ASP A 73 8.75 -8.86 -4.55
C ASP A 73 7.88 -7.86 -3.78
N ALA A 74 6.56 -8.05 -3.82
CA ALA A 74 5.64 -7.21 -3.05
C ALA A 74 5.37 -7.76 -1.64
N GLY A 75 5.57 -9.05 -1.40
CA GLY A 75 5.20 -9.68 -0.13
C GLY A 75 6.11 -9.27 1.03
N THR A 76 7.43 -9.15 0.82
CA THR A 76 8.35 -8.57 1.82
C THR A 76 8.04 -7.12 2.14
N GLY A 77 7.36 -6.40 1.23
CA GLY A 77 6.86 -5.05 1.49
C GLY A 77 5.89 -4.98 2.68
N CYS A 78 5.11 -6.04 2.95
CA CYS A 78 4.11 -6.05 4.02
C CYS A 78 4.70 -5.76 5.42
N PRO A 79 5.67 -6.54 5.94
CA PRO A 79 6.31 -6.22 7.23
C PRO A 79 7.06 -4.88 7.22
N LEU A 80 7.66 -4.47 6.09
CA LEU A 80 8.39 -3.19 6.00
C LEU A 80 7.46 -1.99 6.10
N THR A 81 6.32 -2.02 5.38
CA THR A 81 5.25 -1.03 5.47
C THR A 81 4.67 -0.95 6.87
N MET A 82 4.39 -2.10 7.50
CA MET A 82 3.84 -2.10 8.86
C MET A 82 4.85 -1.55 9.90
N THR A 83 6.12 -1.90 9.74
CA THR A 83 7.22 -1.42 10.59
C THR A 83 7.39 0.10 10.46
N HIS A 84 7.40 0.62 9.23
CA HIS A 84 7.43 2.06 8.95
C HIS A 84 6.24 2.77 9.58
N ALA A 85 5.04 2.28 9.32
CA ALA A 85 3.80 2.94 9.72
C ALA A 85 3.54 2.87 11.24
N ALA A 86 4.17 1.95 11.98
CA ALA A 86 3.97 1.81 13.41
C ALA A 86 4.49 3.00 14.23
N ILE A 87 5.48 3.75 13.74
CA ILE A 87 6.20 4.77 14.53
C ILE A 87 5.27 5.84 15.12
N PRO A 88 4.34 6.47 14.37
CA PRO A 88 3.41 7.43 14.95
C PRO A 88 2.54 6.88 16.08
N ALA A 89 2.15 5.60 16.00
CA ALA A 89 1.41 4.94 17.07
C ALA A 89 2.29 4.70 18.29
N LEU A 90 3.51 4.19 18.11
CA LEU A 90 4.48 3.98 19.21
C LEU A 90 4.77 5.27 19.96
N ARG A 91 4.88 6.41 19.25
CA ARG A 91 5.07 7.76 19.84
C ARG A 91 3.94 8.21 20.79
N LYS A 92 2.77 7.56 20.76
CA LYS A 92 1.67 7.87 21.70
C LYS A 92 1.95 7.37 23.13
N SER A 93 2.99 6.56 23.33
CA SER A 93 3.43 6.10 24.66
C SER A 93 4.96 6.26 24.78
N PRO A 94 5.47 7.29 25.50
CA PRO A 94 6.91 7.61 25.54
C PRO A 94 7.82 6.44 25.91
N ALA A 95 7.48 5.67 26.95
CA ALA A 95 8.29 4.51 27.36
C ALA A 95 8.37 3.41 26.29
N ILE A 96 7.30 3.21 25.51
CA ILE A 96 7.28 2.29 24.38
C ILE A 96 8.13 2.85 23.24
N ALA A 97 7.98 4.13 22.94
CA ALA A 97 8.75 4.80 21.90
C ALA A 97 10.27 4.67 22.15
N ASP A 98 10.72 4.99 23.36
CA ASP A 98 12.13 4.92 23.77
C ASP A 98 12.70 3.49 23.65
N ALA A 99 11.90 2.48 23.99
CA ALA A 99 12.33 1.08 23.93
C ALA A 99 12.37 0.51 22.50
N TRP A 100 11.42 0.89 21.65
CA TRP A 100 11.18 0.23 20.36
C TRP A 100 11.69 1.00 19.14
N ILE A 101 11.52 2.32 19.08
CA ILE A 101 11.86 3.11 17.88
C ILE A 101 13.33 2.96 17.45
N PRO A 102 14.33 2.96 18.35
CA PRO A 102 15.72 2.77 17.95
C PRO A 102 15.97 1.46 17.18
N ARG A 103 15.26 0.38 17.54
CA ARG A 103 15.38 -0.93 16.88
C ARG A 103 14.52 -1.06 15.64
N VAL A 104 13.34 -0.44 15.66
CA VAL A 104 12.42 -0.35 14.51
C VAL A 104 13.03 0.46 13.37
N THR A 105 13.91 1.43 13.67
CA THR A 105 14.63 2.25 12.69
C THR A 105 16.04 1.77 12.37
N ALA A 106 16.47 0.65 12.97
CA ALA A 106 17.75 0.02 12.65
C ALA A 106 17.65 -0.74 11.31
N SER A 107 18.74 -0.78 10.56
CA SER A 107 18.79 -1.30 9.19
C SER A 107 19.31 -2.75 9.07
N GLU A 108 19.75 -3.35 10.18
CA GLU A 108 20.29 -4.71 10.19
C GLU A 108 19.18 -5.73 10.46
N TYR A 109 18.64 -6.34 9.41
CA TYR A 109 17.60 -7.37 9.53
C TYR A 109 18.04 -8.53 10.44
N ASP A 110 17.25 -8.80 11.49
CA ASP A 110 17.48 -9.88 12.43
C ASP A 110 16.29 -10.85 12.41
N SER A 111 16.51 -12.06 11.91
CA SER A 111 15.48 -13.11 11.81
C SER A 111 15.37 -13.98 13.08
N ARG A 112 16.25 -13.80 14.06
CA ARG A 112 16.28 -14.63 15.26
C ARG A 112 15.04 -14.37 16.12
N THR A 113 14.58 -15.42 16.80
CA THR A 113 13.48 -15.34 17.78
C THR A 113 14.07 -15.06 19.15
N LEU A 114 14.28 -13.79 19.46
CA LEU A 114 14.85 -13.30 20.71
C LEU A 114 13.97 -12.18 21.29
N PRO A 115 14.06 -11.88 22.59
CA PRO A 115 13.47 -10.67 23.16
C PRO A 115 13.92 -9.43 22.37
N ALA A 116 13.01 -8.48 22.18
CA ALA A 116 13.29 -7.28 21.36
C ALA A 116 14.56 -6.55 21.80
N HIS A 117 14.85 -6.50 23.10
CA HIS A 117 16.01 -5.79 23.63
C HIS A 117 17.37 -6.40 23.23
N GLU A 118 17.40 -7.68 22.84
CA GLU A 118 18.59 -8.43 22.41
C GLU A 118 18.77 -8.45 20.87
N LYS A 119 17.80 -7.93 20.12
CA LYS A 119 17.85 -7.89 18.65
C LYS A 119 18.54 -6.64 18.14
N THR A 120 19.20 -6.76 16.97
CA THR A 120 19.86 -5.63 16.29
C THR A 120 18.85 -4.71 15.60
N ALA A 121 17.75 -5.27 15.08
CA ALA A 121 16.60 -4.53 14.59
C ALA A 121 15.30 -5.30 14.87
N CYS A 122 14.18 -4.55 14.90
CA CYS A 122 12.85 -5.11 15.10
C CYS A 122 11.90 -4.74 13.96
N THR A 123 10.97 -5.63 13.67
CA THR A 123 9.85 -5.43 12.75
C THR A 123 8.53 -5.44 13.51
N ILE A 124 7.57 -4.61 13.07
CA ILE A 124 6.26 -4.47 13.71
C ILE A 124 5.18 -4.92 12.74
N GLY A 125 4.31 -5.80 13.19
CA GLY A 125 3.11 -6.21 12.47
C GLY A 125 1.84 -5.57 13.02
N MET A 126 0.71 -6.00 12.47
CA MET A 126 -0.60 -5.42 12.74
C MET A 126 -1.67 -6.49 12.96
N GLY A 127 -2.48 -6.33 14.01
CA GLY A 127 -3.56 -7.23 14.37
C GLY A 127 -4.88 -6.50 14.60
N MET A 128 -5.61 -6.17 13.52
CA MET A 128 -6.89 -5.45 13.62
C MET A 128 -8.09 -6.34 13.34
N THR A 129 -8.09 -7.01 12.18
CA THR A 129 -9.25 -7.70 11.60
C THR A 129 -9.63 -8.95 12.39
N GLU A 130 -10.91 -9.09 12.69
CA GLU A 130 -11.51 -10.29 13.26
C GLU A 130 -12.49 -10.95 12.27
N LYS A 131 -12.94 -12.17 12.60
CA LYS A 131 -13.83 -12.99 11.75
C LYS A 131 -15.11 -12.24 11.35
N GLN A 132 -15.67 -11.46 12.26
CA GLN A 132 -16.90 -10.69 12.08
C GLN A 132 -16.70 -9.38 11.31
N GLY A 133 -15.47 -8.88 11.16
CA GLY A 133 -15.23 -7.62 10.47
C GLY A 133 -13.79 -7.13 10.50
N GLY A 134 -13.34 -6.56 9.37
CA GLY A 134 -12.09 -5.81 9.27
C GLY A 134 -12.29 -4.30 9.10
N SER A 135 -13.37 -3.87 8.44
CA SER A 135 -13.69 -2.45 8.27
C SER A 135 -14.34 -1.83 9.50
N ASP A 136 -15.22 -2.58 10.17
CA ASP A 136 -15.83 -2.18 11.44
C ASP A 136 -15.04 -2.75 12.63
N VAL A 137 -13.86 -2.18 12.89
CA VAL A 137 -12.99 -2.61 14.00
C VAL A 137 -13.61 -2.39 15.39
N ARG A 138 -14.68 -1.60 15.49
CA ARG A 138 -15.42 -1.40 16.76
C ARG A 138 -16.22 -2.65 17.15
N SER A 139 -16.55 -3.50 16.18
CA SER A 139 -17.16 -4.80 16.41
C SER A 139 -16.18 -5.86 16.94
N ASN A 140 -14.90 -5.52 17.16
CA ASN A 140 -13.92 -6.44 17.71
C ASN A 140 -14.35 -6.99 19.08
N THR A 141 -14.06 -8.27 19.27
CA THR A 141 -14.42 -9.07 20.44
C THR A 141 -13.22 -9.52 21.26
N THR A 142 -11.99 -9.39 20.73
CA THR A 142 -10.77 -9.57 21.51
C THR A 142 -10.78 -8.62 22.71
N ARG A 143 -10.55 -9.13 23.91
CA ARG A 143 -10.59 -8.37 25.17
C ARG A 143 -9.19 -8.16 25.71
N ALA A 144 -9.02 -7.04 26.42
CA ALA A 144 -7.83 -6.69 27.16
C ALA A 144 -8.19 -6.47 28.64
N LEU A 145 -7.53 -7.19 29.54
CA LEU A 145 -7.76 -7.13 30.98
C LEU A 145 -6.51 -6.57 31.67
N LEU A 146 -6.64 -5.41 32.32
CA LEU A 146 -5.55 -4.77 33.05
C LEU A 146 -5.06 -5.68 34.18
N GLN A 147 -3.75 -5.89 34.24
CA GLN A 147 -3.05 -6.68 35.24
C GLN A 147 -2.45 -5.79 36.33
N ARG A 148 -2.05 -6.40 37.45
CA ARG A 148 -1.48 -5.67 38.61
C ARG A 148 -0.17 -4.95 38.31
N ASP A 149 0.59 -5.44 37.33
CA ASP A 149 1.88 -4.86 36.90
C ASP A 149 1.72 -3.77 35.83
N GLY A 150 0.48 -3.40 35.48
CA GLY A 150 0.18 -2.41 34.46
C GLY A 150 0.19 -2.94 33.03
N THR A 151 0.50 -4.21 32.81
CA THR A 151 0.31 -4.86 31.50
C THR A 151 -1.16 -5.24 31.29
N TYR A 152 -1.51 -5.65 30.07
CA TYR A 152 -2.83 -6.17 29.74
C TYR A 152 -2.72 -7.62 29.30
N GLU A 153 -3.61 -8.46 29.81
CA GLU A 153 -3.83 -9.80 29.30
C GLU A 153 -4.83 -9.74 28.13
N ILE A 154 -4.44 -10.26 26.98
CA ILE A 154 -5.22 -10.27 25.75
C ILE A 154 -5.80 -11.67 25.51
N VAL A 155 -7.12 -11.74 25.33
CA VAL A 155 -7.86 -12.97 25.02
C VAL A 155 -8.78 -12.72 23.82
N GLY A 156 -8.66 -13.53 22.77
CA GLY A 156 -9.44 -13.38 21.55
C GLY A 156 -8.74 -13.94 20.32
N HIS A 157 -8.94 -13.32 19.16
CA HIS A 157 -8.35 -13.77 17.90
C HIS A 157 -8.13 -12.63 16.92
N LYS A 158 -7.24 -12.85 15.95
CA LYS A 158 -7.19 -12.07 14.71
C LYS A 158 -7.29 -12.99 13.51
N PHE A 159 -8.17 -12.61 12.58
CA PHE A 159 -8.51 -13.42 11.43
C PHE A 159 -7.52 -13.23 10.29
N PHE A 160 -6.93 -12.03 10.15
CA PHE A 160 -5.78 -11.80 9.28
C PHE A 160 -4.68 -11.15 10.11
N PHE A 161 -3.55 -11.86 10.22
CA PHE A 161 -2.40 -11.45 11.01
C PHE A 161 -1.13 -11.70 10.17
N SER A 162 -0.79 -10.72 9.35
CA SER A 162 0.35 -10.82 8.42
C SER A 162 1.69 -10.69 9.14
N ALA A 163 2.72 -11.29 8.55
CA ALA A 163 4.07 -11.36 9.10
C ALA A 163 4.06 -11.79 10.59
N PRO A 164 3.58 -13.00 10.92
CA PRO A 164 3.46 -13.46 12.30
C PRO A 164 4.83 -13.56 13.02
N MET A 165 5.94 -13.53 12.29
CA MET A 165 7.30 -13.53 12.83
C MET A 165 7.80 -12.13 13.20
N CYS A 166 7.03 -11.05 12.97
CA CYS A 166 7.38 -9.73 13.49
C CYS A 166 7.57 -9.78 15.02
N ASP A 167 8.43 -8.89 15.52
CA ASP A 167 8.88 -8.88 16.91
C ASP A 167 7.81 -8.39 17.88
N ALA A 168 6.89 -7.58 17.37
CA ALA A 168 5.63 -7.24 18.03
C ALA A 168 4.55 -6.92 17.01
N HIS A 169 3.30 -6.87 17.49
CA HIS A 169 2.16 -6.44 16.70
C HIS A 169 1.39 -5.34 17.44
N LEU A 170 0.96 -4.31 16.69
CA LEU A 170 -0.04 -3.39 17.19
C LEU A 170 -1.43 -4.02 17.03
N VAL A 171 -2.09 -4.31 18.15
CA VAL A 171 -3.33 -5.07 18.24
C VAL A 171 -4.46 -4.20 18.78
N LEU A 172 -5.63 -4.27 18.15
CA LEU A 172 -6.85 -3.64 18.69
C LEU A 172 -7.65 -4.63 19.53
N ALA A 173 -7.98 -4.26 20.76
CA ALA A 173 -8.78 -5.05 21.70
C ALA A 173 -9.67 -4.15 22.57
N GLN A 174 -10.77 -4.72 23.08
CA GLN A 174 -11.71 -4.05 23.97
C GLN A 174 -11.19 -4.08 25.41
N ALA A 175 -10.85 -2.93 25.95
CA ALA A 175 -10.62 -2.73 27.38
C ALA A 175 -11.88 -2.16 28.06
N GLU A 176 -11.80 -1.81 29.35
CA GLU A 176 -12.93 -1.27 30.11
C GLU A 176 -13.43 0.06 29.51
N GLY A 177 -12.52 0.95 29.12
CA GLY A 177 -12.77 2.21 28.43
C GLY A 177 -13.13 2.09 26.95
N GLY A 178 -13.21 0.86 26.41
CA GLY A 178 -13.56 0.58 25.01
C GLY A 178 -12.37 0.15 24.15
N LEU A 179 -12.52 0.31 22.82
CA LEU A 179 -11.53 -0.19 21.86
C LEU A 179 -10.20 0.58 21.97
N SER A 180 -9.14 -0.15 22.33
CA SER A 180 -7.81 0.37 22.62
C SER A 180 -6.76 -0.27 21.70
N CYS A 181 -5.60 0.39 21.60
CA CYS A 181 -4.45 -0.14 20.85
C CYS A 181 -3.41 -0.66 21.84
N PHE A 182 -2.81 -1.80 21.53
CA PHE A 182 -1.81 -2.45 22.35
C PHE A 182 -0.60 -2.86 21.54
N LEU A 183 0.59 -2.74 22.11
CA LEU A 183 1.80 -3.37 21.60
C LEU A 183 1.93 -4.76 22.24
N LEU A 184 1.84 -5.80 21.40
CA LEU A 184 1.92 -7.19 21.82
C LEU A 184 3.24 -7.79 21.32
N PRO A 185 4.27 -7.96 22.17
CA PRO A 185 5.54 -8.56 21.78
C PRO A 185 5.39 -10.06 21.49
N ARG A 186 6.12 -10.58 20.51
CA ARG A 186 6.16 -12.02 20.19
C ARG A 186 6.93 -12.83 21.24
N VAL A 187 8.05 -12.28 21.70
CA VAL A 187 8.93 -12.88 22.72
C VAL A 187 8.94 -11.96 23.94
N LEU A 188 8.68 -12.52 25.12
CA LEU A 188 8.66 -11.82 26.40
C LEU A 188 10.09 -11.52 26.88
N PRO A 189 10.27 -10.59 27.86
CA PRO A 189 11.59 -10.25 28.38
C PRO A 189 12.40 -11.41 28.95
N ASP A 190 11.74 -12.48 29.41
CA ASP A 190 12.36 -13.69 29.94
C ASP A 190 12.79 -14.70 28.85
N GLY A 191 12.60 -14.38 27.57
CA GLY A 191 12.91 -15.25 26.44
C GLY A 191 11.81 -16.23 26.05
N SER A 192 10.72 -16.30 26.81
CA SER A 192 9.59 -17.16 26.47
C SER A 192 8.74 -16.58 25.33
N LEU A 193 8.08 -17.45 24.56
CA LEU A 193 7.09 -17.00 23.58
C LEU A 193 5.85 -16.47 24.33
N ASN A 194 5.34 -15.32 23.88
CA ASN A 194 4.08 -14.81 24.35
C ASN A 194 2.92 -15.75 23.93
N ALA A 195 1.76 -15.65 24.60
CA ALA A 195 0.64 -16.58 24.41
C ALA A 195 -0.19 -16.33 23.13
N VAL A 196 0.51 -16.21 21.98
CA VAL A 196 -0.07 -16.10 20.64
C VAL A 196 -0.01 -17.46 19.96
N ARG A 197 -1.17 -18.03 19.67
CA ARG A 197 -1.30 -19.34 19.00
C ARG A 197 -1.55 -19.14 17.52
N ILE A 198 -0.60 -19.55 16.68
CA ILE A 198 -0.81 -19.53 15.23
C ILE A 198 -1.61 -20.79 14.88
N GLN A 199 -2.83 -20.59 14.37
CA GLN A 199 -3.75 -21.69 14.05
C GLN A 199 -3.48 -22.24 12.65
N ARG A 200 -3.32 -21.35 11.67
CA ARG A 200 -3.02 -21.70 10.29
C ARG A 200 -2.43 -20.52 9.53
N LEU A 201 -1.80 -20.82 8.40
CA LEU A 201 -1.54 -19.84 7.35
C LEU A 201 -2.73 -19.79 6.38
N LYS A 202 -2.93 -18.62 5.77
CA LYS A 202 -3.90 -18.42 4.69
C LYS A 202 -3.34 -19.03 3.40
N ASP A 203 -4.16 -19.79 2.68
CA ASP A 203 -3.90 -20.09 1.28
C ASP A 203 -4.45 -18.93 0.42
N LYS A 204 -3.54 -18.04 0.01
CA LYS A 204 -3.88 -16.77 -0.65
C LYS A 204 -3.84 -16.91 -2.16
N LEU A 205 -4.56 -16.03 -2.88
CA LEU A 205 -4.47 -15.90 -4.34
C LEU A 205 -3.05 -15.51 -4.80
N GLY A 206 -2.50 -14.46 -4.20
CA GLY A 206 -1.13 -13.96 -4.41
C GLY A 206 -0.45 -13.68 -3.08
N ASP A 207 0.55 -12.79 -3.08
CA ASP A 207 1.27 -12.38 -1.86
C ASP A 207 1.91 -13.57 -1.13
N TRP A 208 2.38 -14.54 -1.91
CA TRP A 208 2.78 -15.86 -1.41
C TRP A 208 4.06 -15.84 -0.58
N SER A 209 4.98 -14.91 -0.84
CA SER A 209 6.18 -14.72 -0.03
C SER A 209 5.89 -14.18 1.38
N ASN A 210 4.72 -13.58 1.61
CA ASN A 210 4.30 -13.07 2.91
C ASN A 210 3.40 -14.09 3.62
N ALA A 211 3.76 -14.50 4.83
CA ALA A 211 2.87 -15.34 5.64
C ALA A 211 1.75 -14.49 6.24
N SER A 212 0.49 -14.84 5.97
CA SER A 212 -0.67 -14.30 6.69
C SER A 212 -1.30 -15.41 7.49
N SER A 213 -1.51 -15.20 8.79
CA SER A 213 -2.05 -16.23 9.67
C SER A 213 -3.42 -15.89 10.25
N GLU A 214 -4.06 -16.92 10.78
CA GLU A 214 -5.06 -16.78 11.84
C GLU A 214 -4.38 -17.04 13.19
N VAL A 215 -4.63 -16.17 14.15
CA VAL A 215 -4.07 -16.29 15.50
C VAL A 215 -5.15 -16.21 16.55
N GLU A 216 -4.91 -16.90 17.67
CA GLU A 216 -5.69 -16.78 18.90
C GLU A 216 -4.77 -16.32 20.03
N PHE A 217 -5.28 -15.45 20.89
CA PHE A 217 -4.59 -14.99 22.09
C PHE A 217 -5.16 -15.73 23.29
N GLN A 218 -4.29 -16.45 24.01
CA GLN A 218 -4.66 -17.26 25.17
C GLN A 218 -4.06 -16.68 26.44
N GLY A 219 -4.36 -15.41 26.70
CA GLY A 219 -3.76 -14.65 27.80
C GLY A 219 -2.42 -14.02 27.43
N ALA A 220 -2.32 -13.45 26.23
CA ALA A 220 -1.08 -12.84 25.76
C ALA A 220 -0.82 -11.51 26.46
N THR A 221 0.41 -11.26 26.90
CA THR A 221 0.79 -9.99 27.53
C THR A 221 0.96 -8.89 26.49
N ALA A 222 0.36 -7.73 26.72
CA ALA A 222 0.51 -6.56 25.87
C ALA A 222 0.57 -5.26 26.68
N HIS A 223 1.04 -4.19 26.04
CA HIS A 223 1.19 -2.86 26.65
C HIS A 223 0.28 -1.85 25.96
N LEU A 224 -0.45 -1.04 26.73
CA LEU A 224 -1.32 0.00 26.17
C LEU A 224 -0.52 1.04 25.36
N VAL A 225 -1.02 1.38 24.18
CA VAL A 225 -0.46 2.40 23.30
C VAL A 225 -1.44 3.57 23.17
N GLY A 226 -1.04 4.74 23.66
CA GLY A 226 -1.92 5.90 23.81
C GLY A 226 -2.94 5.71 24.93
N GLU A 227 -4.16 6.21 24.73
CA GLU A 227 -5.22 6.21 25.73
C GLU A 227 -6.20 5.04 25.54
N GLU A 228 -6.70 4.51 26.65
CA GLU A 228 -7.76 3.51 26.65
C GLU A 228 -9.04 4.07 25.97
N GLY A 229 -9.72 3.26 25.16
CA GLY A 229 -10.89 3.68 24.38
C GLY A 229 -10.58 4.52 23.13
N ARG A 230 -9.31 4.90 22.92
CA ARG A 230 -8.86 5.74 21.81
C ARG A 230 -8.07 4.98 20.75
N GLY A 231 -8.20 3.65 20.69
CA GLY A 231 -7.41 2.79 19.80
C GLY A 231 -7.44 3.18 18.32
N VAL A 232 -8.61 3.54 17.77
CA VAL A 232 -8.73 4.02 16.38
C VAL A 232 -7.97 5.33 16.17
N ALA A 233 -8.02 6.26 17.13
CA ALA A 233 -7.32 7.53 17.05
C ALA A 233 -5.80 7.33 17.18
N THR A 234 -5.35 6.38 18.00
CA THR A 234 -3.94 6.01 18.15
C THR A 234 -3.31 5.57 16.82
N ILE A 235 -4.04 4.82 15.99
CA ILE A 235 -3.50 4.21 14.77
C ILE A 235 -3.86 4.94 13.47
N ILE A 236 -4.55 6.09 13.52
CA ILE A 236 -5.09 6.72 12.31
C ILE A 236 -3.98 7.15 11.33
N GLU A 237 -2.88 7.67 11.85
CA GLU A 237 -1.71 8.08 11.06
C GLU A 237 -0.97 6.86 10.51
N MET A 238 -0.83 5.80 11.32
CA MET A 238 -0.30 4.51 10.87
C MET A 238 -1.09 3.98 9.67
N VAL A 239 -2.43 3.95 9.76
CA VAL A 239 -3.28 3.52 8.64
C VAL A 239 -3.08 4.42 7.42
N ALA A 240 -2.98 5.74 7.57
CA ALA A 240 -2.72 6.64 6.45
C ALA A 240 -1.40 6.31 5.72
N LEU A 241 -0.32 6.05 6.46
CA LEU A 241 0.98 5.68 5.88
C LEU A 241 0.93 4.33 5.15
N THR A 242 0.24 3.34 5.70
CA THR A 242 0.06 2.05 5.00
C THR A 242 -0.75 2.19 3.69
N ARG A 243 -1.73 3.10 3.67
CA ARG A 243 -2.51 3.41 2.48
C ARG A 243 -1.66 4.10 1.41
N LEU A 244 -0.75 4.99 1.81
CA LEU A 244 0.24 5.56 0.88
C LEU A 244 1.07 4.45 0.22
N ASP A 245 1.54 3.48 1.00
CA ASP A 245 2.33 2.36 0.48
C ASP A 245 1.54 1.46 -0.48
N CYS A 246 0.23 1.31 -0.26
CA CYS A 246 -0.64 0.63 -1.22
C CYS A 246 -0.63 1.32 -2.59
N ILE A 247 -0.66 2.66 -2.61
CA ILE A 247 -0.64 3.46 -3.84
C ILE A 247 0.71 3.27 -4.53
N VAL A 248 1.79 3.48 -3.79
CA VAL A 248 3.17 3.41 -4.30
C VAL A 248 3.49 2.01 -4.83
N GLY A 249 3.19 0.96 -4.06
CA GLY A 249 3.42 -0.42 -4.46
C GLY A 249 2.55 -0.85 -5.66
N SER A 250 1.33 -0.33 -5.76
CA SER A 250 0.47 -0.56 -6.94
C SER A 250 1.03 0.11 -8.20
N ALA A 251 1.52 1.34 -8.08
CA ALA A 251 2.20 2.03 -9.18
C ALA A 251 3.49 1.29 -9.60
N GLY A 252 4.24 0.74 -8.64
CA GLY A 252 5.41 -0.11 -8.89
C GLY A 252 5.05 -1.40 -9.65
N GLN A 253 3.94 -2.05 -9.30
CA GLN A 253 3.48 -3.24 -10.03
C GLN A 253 3.04 -2.92 -11.46
N MET A 254 2.30 -1.82 -11.68
CA MET A 254 1.97 -1.34 -13.03
C MET A 254 3.24 -1.12 -13.85
N ARG A 255 4.23 -0.43 -13.26
CA ARG A 255 5.53 -0.21 -13.91
C ARG A 255 6.22 -1.51 -14.30
N GLN A 256 6.30 -2.47 -13.39
CA GLN A 256 6.95 -3.75 -13.67
C GLN A 256 6.23 -4.49 -14.79
N ALA A 257 4.89 -4.48 -14.81
CA ALA A 257 4.10 -5.15 -15.84
C ALA A 257 4.34 -4.55 -17.24
N ILE A 258 4.28 -3.22 -17.39
CA ILE A 258 4.50 -2.58 -18.70
C ILE A 258 5.95 -2.73 -19.18
N VAL A 259 6.93 -2.75 -18.27
CA VAL A 259 8.34 -3.03 -18.65
C VAL A 259 8.48 -4.42 -19.26
N GLN A 260 7.81 -5.44 -18.73
CA GLN A 260 7.81 -6.79 -19.32
C GLN A 260 7.14 -6.82 -20.70
N ALA A 261 5.99 -6.15 -20.83
CA ALA A 261 5.27 -6.04 -22.11
C ALA A 261 6.10 -5.33 -23.19
N LEU A 262 6.72 -4.20 -22.86
CA LEU A 262 7.61 -3.46 -23.77
C LEU A 262 8.84 -4.29 -24.16
N HIS A 263 9.48 -4.95 -23.20
CA HIS A 263 10.64 -5.80 -23.47
C HIS A 263 10.29 -6.95 -24.43
N HIS A 264 9.16 -7.62 -24.20
CA HIS A 264 8.68 -8.70 -25.06
C HIS A 264 8.34 -8.21 -26.47
N THR A 265 7.54 -7.16 -26.59
CA THR A 265 7.04 -6.66 -27.88
C THR A 265 8.13 -6.07 -28.78
N ARG A 266 9.25 -5.61 -28.21
CA ARG A 266 10.46 -5.19 -28.94
C ARG A 266 11.20 -6.32 -29.64
N GLN A 267 10.96 -7.56 -29.25
CA GLN A 267 11.69 -8.74 -29.76
C GLN A 267 10.78 -9.69 -30.51
N ARG A 268 9.52 -9.80 -30.10
CA ARG A 268 8.56 -10.72 -30.70
C ARG A 268 8.11 -10.21 -32.07
N LYS A 269 8.19 -11.08 -33.09
CA LYS A 269 7.62 -10.82 -34.42
C LYS A 269 6.28 -11.51 -34.59
N ALA A 270 5.35 -10.82 -35.25
CA ALA A 270 4.10 -11.38 -35.77
C ALA A 270 3.73 -10.65 -37.06
N PHE A 271 3.15 -11.37 -38.02
CA PHE A 271 2.76 -10.81 -39.34
C PHE A 271 3.89 -10.03 -40.02
N GLY A 272 5.13 -10.53 -39.93
CA GLY A 272 6.29 -9.98 -40.64
C GLY A 272 6.98 -8.76 -40.00
N ARG A 273 6.51 -8.24 -38.85
CA ARG A 273 7.11 -7.10 -38.12
C ARG A 273 7.24 -7.37 -36.63
N LEU A 274 8.02 -6.57 -35.92
CA LEU A 274 8.03 -6.62 -34.45
C LEU A 274 6.67 -6.16 -33.93
N LEU A 275 6.22 -6.72 -32.80
CA LEU A 275 4.95 -6.32 -32.18
C LEU A 275 4.95 -4.84 -31.82
N ILE A 276 6.09 -4.29 -31.39
CA ILE A 276 6.19 -2.85 -31.10
C ILE A 276 6.11 -1.95 -32.33
N ASP A 277 6.14 -2.50 -33.55
CA ASP A 277 5.93 -1.77 -34.80
C ASP A 277 4.48 -1.89 -35.29
N GLN A 278 3.66 -2.75 -34.68
CA GLN A 278 2.26 -2.93 -35.05
C GLN A 278 1.42 -1.77 -34.48
N PRO A 279 0.71 -0.98 -35.31
CA PRO A 279 0.03 0.24 -34.85
C PRO A 279 -0.94 0.02 -33.67
N LEU A 280 -1.71 -1.07 -33.68
CA LEU A 280 -2.67 -1.37 -32.62
C LEU A 280 -1.98 -1.76 -31.30
N MET A 281 -0.92 -2.57 -31.36
CA MET A 281 -0.13 -2.92 -30.17
C MET A 281 0.55 -1.67 -29.57
N ARG A 282 1.05 -0.78 -30.42
CA ARG A 282 1.61 0.50 -29.96
C ARG A 282 0.59 1.35 -29.21
N ASN A 283 -0.68 1.33 -29.65
CA ASN A 283 -1.75 2.01 -28.93
C ASN A 283 -1.93 1.44 -27.52
N VAL A 284 -2.07 0.11 -27.39
CA VAL A 284 -2.18 -0.58 -26.09
C VAL A 284 -0.99 -0.26 -25.18
N LEU A 285 0.24 -0.39 -25.69
CA LEU A 285 1.45 -0.14 -24.91
C LEU A 285 1.56 1.33 -24.45
N ALA A 286 1.22 2.29 -25.31
CA ALA A 286 1.19 3.70 -24.95
C ALA A 286 0.10 3.99 -23.90
N ASP A 287 -1.03 3.28 -23.94
CA ASP A 287 -2.14 3.49 -23.03
C ASP A 287 -1.83 2.99 -21.61
N LEU A 288 -1.18 1.82 -21.55
CA LEU A 288 -0.59 1.31 -20.31
C LEU A 288 0.51 2.26 -19.80
N ALA A 289 1.40 2.74 -20.67
CA ALA A 289 2.43 3.71 -20.27
C ALA A 289 1.83 4.98 -19.66
N LEU A 290 0.80 5.55 -20.30
CA LEU A 290 0.10 6.75 -19.84
C LEU A 290 -0.55 6.56 -18.46
N GLU A 291 -1.17 5.40 -18.21
CA GLU A 291 -1.71 5.08 -16.89
C GLU A 291 -0.63 4.88 -15.82
N SER A 292 0.49 4.23 -16.18
CA SER A 292 1.63 4.08 -15.28
C SER A 292 2.24 5.43 -14.90
N GLU A 293 2.39 6.38 -15.84
CA GLU A 293 2.89 7.73 -15.57
C GLU A 293 1.94 8.52 -14.66
N ALA A 294 0.65 8.51 -14.93
CA ALA A 294 -0.35 9.18 -14.11
C ALA A 294 -0.41 8.62 -12.68
N SER A 295 -0.25 7.30 -12.52
CA SER A 295 -0.30 6.63 -11.22
C SER A 295 0.89 6.98 -10.33
N ILE A 296 2.11 7.00 -10.89
CA ILE A 296 3.30 7.36 -10.12
C ILE A 296 3.34 8.86 -9.79
N ALA A 297 2.86 9.73 -10.69
CA ALA A 297 2.74 11.16 -10.42
C ALA A 297 1.84 11.43 -9.20
N LEU A 298 0.66 10.81 -9.16
CA LEU A 298 -0.26 10.94 -8.03
C LEU A 298 0.34 10.36 -6.73
N ALA A 299 0.96 9.18 -6.81
CA ALA A 299 1.60 8.55 -5.64
C ALA A 299 2.67 9.46 -5.01
N MET A 300 3.53 10.06 -5.85
CA MET A 300 4.61 10.93 -5.39
C MET A 300 4.10 12.28 -4.88
N ARG A 301 3.05 12.85 -5.48
CA ARG A 301 2.40 14.07 -4.94
C ARG A 301 1.84 13.85 -3.55
N ILE A 302 1.19 12.71 -3.31
CA ILE A 302 0.64 12.36 -1.98
C ILE A 302 1.78 12.11 -1.00
N ALA A 303 2.87 11.43 -1.40
CA ALA A 303 4.05 11.27 -0.56
C ALA A 303 4.68 12.62 -0.18
N SER A 304 4.68 13.60 -1.10
CA SER A 304 5.12 14.98 -0.84
C SER A 304 4.21 15.69 0.15
N ALA A 305 2.90 15.48 0.06
CA ALA A 305 1.95 16.04 1.02
C ALA A 305 2.14 15.45 2.43
N VAL A 306 2.37 14.15 2.52
CA VAL A 306 2.69 13.47 3.78
C VAL A 306 4.01 13.96 4.37
N ASP A 307 5.02 14.22 3.54
CA ASP A 307 6.30 14.78 4.01
C ASP A 307 6.16 16.18 4.63
N ALA A 308 5.31 17.00 4.03
CA ALA A 308 5.10 18.39 4.42
C ALA A 308 4.01 18.56 5.50
N SER A 309 3.16 17.54 5.73
CA SER A 309 2.01 17.65 6.65
C SER A 309 2.35 18.11 8.08
N PRO A 310 3.50 17.76 8.69
CA PRO A 310 3.82 18.27 10.03
C PRO A 310 4.12 19.77 10.07
N ARG A 311 4.35 20.40 8.91
CA ARG A 311 4.85 21.78 8.77
C ARG A 311 3.91 22.70 7.98
N ASP A 312 3.01 22.12 7.19
CA ASP A 312 2.09 22.87 6.33
C ASP A 312 0.65 22.32 6.47
N PRO A 313 -0.31 23.13 7.00
CA PRO A 313 -1.71 22.74 7.13
C PRO A 313 -2.40 22.40 5.81
N HIS A 314 -2.04 23.06 4.70
CA HIS A 314 -2.59 22.74 3.37
C HIS A 314 -2.17 21.34 2.94
N GLU A 315 -0.88 21.03 3.09
CA GLU A 315 -0.34 19.71 2.75
C GLU A 315 -0.87 18.62 3.69
N ALA A 316 -1.12 18.93 4.96
CA ALA A 316 -1.79 18.01 5.88
C ALA A 316 -3.22 17.68 5.43
N ALA A 317 -3.98 18.70 5.06
CA ALA A 317 -5.34 18.55 4.55
C ALA A 317 -5.36 17.76 3.22
N LEU A 318 -4.39 18.00 2.34
CA LEU A 318 -4.24 17.27 1.09
C LEU A 318 -3.81 15.81 1.31
N ALA A 319 -2.83 15.55 2.17
CA ALA A 319 -2.38 14.20 2.50
C ALA A 319 -3.55 13.36 3.04
N ARG A 320 -4.38 13.96 3.89
CA ARG A 320 -5.55 13.32 4.49
C ARG A 320 -6.57 12.80 3.48
N ILE A 321 -6.93 13.61 2.50
CA ILE A 321 -7.94 13.24 1.49
C ILE A 321 -7.33 12.53 0.28
N GLY A 322 -6.16 13.00 -0.17
CA GLY A 322 -5.43 12.47 -1.32
C GLY A 322 -5.05 11.01 -1.14
N THR A 323 -4.65 10.60 0.07
CA THR A 323 -4.34 9.19 0.36
C THR A 323 -5.54 8.26 0.12
N ALA A 324 -6.76 8.65 0.53
CA ALA A 324 -7.94 7.83 0.31
C ALA A 324 -8.36 7.79 -1.17
N ILE A 325 -8.30 8.94 -1.85
CA ILE A 325 -8.59 9.06 -3.29
C ILE A 325 -7.60 8.21 -4.11
N GLY A 326 -6.30 8.39 -3.86
CA GLY A 326 -5.22 7.69 -4.56
C GLY A 326 -5.27 6.18 -4.32
N LYS A 327 -5.51 5.74 -3.08
CA LYS A 327 -5.66 4.31 -2.78
C LYS A 327 -6.84 3.71 -3.51
N TYR A 328 -7.99 4.39 -3.49
CA TYR A 328 -9.17 3.93 -4.22
C TYR A 328 -8.88 3.73 -5.69
N TRP A 329 -8.27 4.71 -6.34
CA TRP A 329 -8.12 4.72 -7.79
C TRP A 329 -6.98 3.83 -8.26
N VAL A 330 -5.74 4.12 -7.82
CA VAL A 330 -4.53 3.44 -8.33
C VAL A 330 -4.60 1.94 -8.06
N CYS A 331 -4.90 1.54 -6.82
CA CYS A 331 -4.92 0.12 -6.44
C CYS A 331 -6.03 -0.67 -7.17
N LYS A 332 -7.11 0.00 -7.58
CA LYS A 332 -8.24 -0.64 -8.24
C LYS A 332 -8.04 -0.77 -9.75
N ARG A 333 -7.19 0.08 -10.34
CA ARG A 333 -6.79 -0.01 -11.75
C ARG A 333 -5.72 -1.08 -11.98
N THR A 334 -4.89 -1.39 -10.97
CA THR A 334 -3.77 -2.34 -11.08
C THR A 334 -4.14 -3.70 -11.69
N PRO A 335 -5.23 -4.40 -11.28
CA PRO A 335 -5.51 -5.73 -11.80
C PRO A 335 -5.78 -5.75 -13.31
N ALA A 336 -6.57 -4.79 -13.80
CA ALA A 336 -6.88 -4.67 -15.23
C ALA A 336 -5.63 -4.31 -16.05
N HIS A 337 -4.82 -3.38 -15.52
CA HIS A 337 -3.56 -2.97 -16.14
C HIS A 337 -2.58 -4.15 -16.29
N VAL A 338 -2.38 -4.92 -15.22
CA VAL A 338 -1.47 -6.08 -15.25
C VAL A 338 -2.01 -7.17 -16.17
N ASN A 339 -3.32 -7.38 -16.23
CA ASN A 339 -3.92 -8.34 -17.13
C ASN A 339 -3.73 -7.98 -18.61
N GLU A 340 -3.89 -6.71 -18.98
CA GLU A 340 -3.62 -6.25 -20.35
C GLU A 340 -2.14 -6.40 -20.72
N ALA A 341 -1.24 -6.05 -19.79
CA ALA A 341 0.19 -6.28 -19.98
C ALA A 341 0.52 -7.78 -20.15
N GLN A 342 -0.21 -8.66 -19.47
CA GLN A 342 -0.12 -10.11 -19.63
C GLN A 342 -0.53 -10.56 -21.03
N GLU A 343 -1.63 -10.01 -21.56
CA GLU A 343 -2.11 -10.30 -22.90
C GLU A 343 -1.12 -9.86 -24.00
N CYS A 344 -0.35 -8.78 -23.76
CA CYS A 344 0.72 -8.36 -24.67
C CYS A 344 1.83 -9.42 -24.88
N LEU A 345 1.99 -10.36 -23.95
CA LEU A 345 2.92 -11.50 -24.07
C LEU A 345 2.27 -12.73 -24.72
N GLY A 346 0.94 -12.76 -24.87
CA GLY A 346 0.18 -13.92 -25.28
C GLY A 346 0.28 -15.09 -24.29
N GLY A 347 0.32 -16.32 -24.79
CA GLY A 347 0.27 -17.53 -23.95
C GLY A 347 1.38 -17.62 -22.89
N ILE A 348 2.59 -17.10 -23.16
CA ILE A 348 3.69 -17.11 -22.17
C ILE A 348 3.46 -16.11 -21.02
N GLY A 349 2.54 -15.15 -21.19
CA GLY A 349 2.12 -14.28 -20.11
C GLY A 349 1.26 -15.02 -19.08
N TYR A 350 0.62 -16.12 -19.44
CA TYR A 350 -0.32 -16.85 -18.57
C TYR A 350 0.30 -18.01 -17.78
N VAL A 351 1.60 -18.29 -17.97
CA VAL A 351 2.31 -19.42 -17.35
C VAL A 351 3.25 -18.93 -16.24
N GLU A 352 3.29 -19.64 -15.11
CA GLU A 352 3.97 -19.22 -13.86
C GLU A 352 5.50 -19.17 -13.95
N GLU A 353 6.10 -19.66 -15.04
CA GLU A 353 7.50 -19.40 -15.39
C GLU A 353 7.75 -17.93 -15.75
N ASN A 354 6.68 -17.20 -16.09
CA ASN A 354 6.71 -15.76 -16.27
C ASN A 354 6.36 -15.02 -14.96
N ILE A 355 6.83 -13.79 -14.82
CA ILE A 355 6.50 -12.94 -13.67
C ILE A 355 5.06 -12.42 -13.69
N LEU A 356 4.42 -12.29 -14.85
CA LEU A 356 3.12 -11.63 -14.96
C LEU A 356 1.97 -12.33 -14.22
N PRO A 357 1.83 -13.67 -14.19
CA PRO A 357 0.81 -14.33 -13.37
C PRO A 357 0.96 -13.99 -11.89
N ARG A 358 2.21 -13.92 -11.39
CA ARG A 358 2.49 -13.50 -10.01
C ARG A 358 2.07 -12.05 -9.76
N LEU A 359 2.39 -11.11 -10.66
CA LEU A 359 1.94 -9.72 -10.53
C LEU A 359 0.41 -9.60 -10.60
N TYR A 360 -0.24 -10.36 -11.48
CA TYR A 360 -1.70 -10.35 -11.61
C TYR A 360 -2.36 -10.86 -10.33
N ARG A 361 -1.86 -11.97 -9.76
CA ARG A 361 -2.35 -12.51 -8.48
C ARG A 361 -2.09 -11.57 -7.30
N GLN A 362 -1.04 -10.74 -7.36
CA GLN A 362 -0.73 -9.73 -6.35
C GLN A 362 -1.64 -8.50 -6.44
N ALA A 363 -1.97 -8.05 -7.66
CA ALA A 363 -2.57 -6.75 -7.94
C ALA A 363 -3.85 -6.43 -7.13
N PRO A 364 -4.79 -7.38 -6.90
CA PRO A 364 -6.01 -7.08 -6.14
C PRO A 364 -5.77 -6.77 -4.65
N LEU A 365 -4.65 -7.23 -4.08
CA LEU A 365 -4.43 -7.17 -2.62
C LEU A 365 -4.47 -5.73 -2.10
N ASN A 366 -3.75 -4.80 -2.73
CA ASN A 366 -3.66 -3.41 -2.27
C ASN A 366 -5.02 -2.67 -2.32
N SER A 367 -5.95 -3.13 -3.15
CA SER A 367 -7.32 -2.62 -3.17
C SER A 367 -8.16 -3.16 -2.01
N ILE A 368 -7.84 -4.36 -1.50
CA ILE A 368 -8.57 -5.06 -0.42
C ILE A 368 -8.01 -4.70 0.96
N TRP A 369 -6.69 -4.76 1.12
CA TRP A 369 -5.97 -4.52 2.36
C TRP A 369 -6.14 -3.06 2.82
N GLU A 370 -6.21 -2.84 4.14
CA GLU A 370 -6.35 -1.52 4.77
C GLU A 370 -7.48 -0.64 4.20
N GLY A 371 -8.68 -1.20 4.15
CA GLY A 371 -9.92 -0.53 3.76
C GLY A 371 -10.17 -0.63 2.26
N SER A 372 -11.19 -1.40 1.89
CA SER A 372 -11.58 -1.64 0.49
C SER A 372 -12.12 -0.38 -0.18
N GLY A 373 -12.36 -0.45 -1.50
CA GLY A 373 -12.77 0.73 -2.27
C GLY A 373 -13.98 1.50 -1.72
N ASN A 374 -14.99 0.82 -1.15
CA ASN A 374 -16.12 1.51 -0.50
C ASN A 374 -15.67 2.28 0.75
N VAL A 375 -14.82 1.67 1.57
CA VAL A 375 -14.29 2.31 2.79
C VAL A 375 -13.50 3.55 2.42
N GLN A 376 -12.68 3.51 1.36
CA GLN A 376 -11.95 4.69 0.88
C GLN A 376 -12.89 5.79 0.42
N CYS A 377 -13.92 5.47 -0.38
CA CYS A 377 -14.89 6.47 -0.83
C CYS A 377 -15.65 7.12 0.34
N LEU A 378 -16.10 6.32 1.31
CA LEU A 378 -16.78 6.82 2.50
C LEU A 378 -15.84 7.64 3.40
N ASP A 379 -14.56 7.29 3.47
CA ASP A 379 -13.56 8.07 4.22
C ASP A 379 -13.27 9.43 3.56
N VAL A 380 -13.29 9.52 2.23
CA VAL A 380 -13.25 10.81 1.52
C VAL A 380 -14.43 11.69 1.91
N LEU A 381 -15.64 11.13 1.91
CA LEU A 381 -16.83 11.89 2.34
C LEU A 381 -16.73 12.33 3.80
N ARG A 382 -16.25 11.44 4.68
CA ARG A 382 -16.05 11.76 6.10
C ARG A 382 -15.04 12.89 6.28
N ALA A 383 -13.92 12.88 5.55
CA ALA A 383 -12.91 13.93 5.61
C ALA A 383 -13.50 15.27 5.17
N LEU A 384 -14.22 15.30 4.04
CA LEU A 384 -14.88 16.52 3.54
C LEU A 384 -15.92 17.10 4.52
N GLN A 385 -16.59 16.24 5.29
CA GLN A 385 -17.61 16.67 6.26
C GLN A 385 -17.03 17.12 7.60
N LYS A 386 -15.97 16.47 8.09
CA LYS A 386 -15.52 16.61 9.48
C LYS A 386 -14.22 17.38 9.65
N GLU A 387 -13.42 17.53 8.60
CA GLU A 387 -12.05 18.04 8.70
C GLU A 387 -11.94 19.38 7.96
N PRO A 388 -11.81 20.51 8.68
CA PRO A 388 -11.72 21.84 8.09
C PRO A 388 -10.56 21.96 7.09
N GLY A 389 -10.74 22.75 6.04
CA GLY A 389 -9.69 23.01 5.03
C GLY A 389 -9.44 21.87 4.03
N VAL A 390 -9.93 20.65 4.27
CA VAL A 390 -9.77 19.52 3.33
C VAL A 390 -10.37 19.79 1.96
N ARG A 391 -11.59 20.37 1.92
CA ARG A 391 -12.24 20.75 0.66
C ARG A 391 -11.43 21.82 -0.07
N ASP A 392 -10.98 22.84 0.65
CA ASP A 392 -10.25 23.96 0.07
C ASP A 392 -8.90 23.51 -0.48
N ALA A 393 -8.16 22.69 0.27
CA ALA A 393 -6.89 22.12 -0.16
C ALA A 393 -7.05 21.28 -1.43
N LEU A 394 -8.06 20.40 -1.49
CA LEU A 394 -8.36 19.62 -2.69
C LEU A 394 -8.65 20.53 -3.88
N PHE A 395 -9.56 21.50 -3.73
CA PHE A 395 -9.92 22.37 -4.85
C PHE A 395 -8.80 23.33 -5.25
N GLN A 396 -7.92 23.74 -4.34
CA GLN A 396 -6.73 24.50 -4.68
C GLN A 396 -5.77 23.70 -5.57
N GLU A 397 -5.54 22.41 -5.29
CA GLU A 397 -4.77 21.54 -6.20
C GLU A 397 -5.43 21.43 -7.57
N LEU A 398 -6.75 21.29 -7.61
CA LEU A 398 -7.49 21.23 -8.89
C LEU A 398 -7.46 22.56 -9.66
N GLN A 399 -7.44 23.70 -8.96
CA GLN A 399 -7.39 25.02 -9.60
C GLN A 399 -6.01 25.31 -10.21
N ALA A 400 -4.94 24.64 -9.78
CA ALA A 400 -3.59 24.87 -10.29
C ALA A 400 -3.45 24.61 -11.80
N ALA A 401 -4.30 23.75 -12.37
CA ALA A 401 -4.32 23.44 -13.80
C ALA A 401 -5.47 24.10 -14.59
N ARG A 402 -6.19 25.05 -13.97
CA ARG A 402 -7.32 25.72 -14.63
C ARG A 402 -6.87 26.49 -15.87
N GLY A 403 -7.64 26.37 -16.94
CA GLY A 403 -7.38 27.06 -18.21
C GLY A 403 -6.28 26.42 -19.05
N LEU A 404 -5.62 25.36 -18.57
CA LEU A 404 -4.60 24.64 -19.33
C LEU A 404 -5.20 23.64 -20.33
N HIS A 405 -6.41 23.13 -20.08
CA HIS A 405 -7.10 22.23 -21.03
C HIS A 405 -8.62 22.29 -20.87
N HIS A 406 -9.34 22.44 -21.99
CA HIS A 406 -10.80 22.61 -21.99
C HIS A 406 -11.57 21.43 -21.35
N ALA A 407 -11.22 20.18 -21.68
CA ALA A 407 -11.87 19.01 -21.08
C ALA A 407 -11.60 18.89 -19.57
N TYR A 408 -10.44 19.39 -19.12
CA TYR A 408 -10.10 19.42 -17.70
C TYR A 408 -10.99 20.41 -16.95
N ASP A 409 -11.13 21.63 -17.48
CA ASP A 409 -11.99 22.66 -16.89
C ASP A 409 -13.45 22.20 -16.79
N GLN A 410 -13.97 21.54 -17.83
CA GLN A 410 -15.32 20.96 -17.80
C GLN A 410 -15.47 19.88 -16.73
N HIS A 411 -14.46 19.02 -16.59
CA HIS A 411 -14.45 17.94 -15.60
C HIS A 411 -14.39 18.48 -14.16
N VAL A 412 -13.57 19.49 -13.90
CA VAL A 412 -13.52 20.18 -12.59
C VAL A 412 -14.82 20.92 -12.29
N ALA A 413 -15.43 21.60 -13.27
CA ALA A 413 -16.72 22.25 -13.10
C ALA A 413 -17.84 21.25 -12.75
N TRP A 414 -17.81 20.05 -13.32
CA TRP A 414 -18.70 18.96 -12.92
C TRP A 414 -18.45 18.52 -11.48
N LEU A 415 -17.18 18.37 -11.07
CA LEU A 415 -16.82 17.97 -9.71
C LEU A 415 -17.32 18.97 -8.66
N GLN A 416 -17.19 20.28 -8.92
CA GLN A 416 -17.71 21.33 -8.05
C GLN A 416 -19.20 21.12 -7.76
N LYS A 417 -20.02 20.96 -8.81
CA LYS A 417 -21.46 20.69 -8.70
C LYS A 417 -21.75 19.36 -7.98
N ALA A 418 -20.96 18.32 -8.26
CA ALA A 418 -21.14 17.01 -7.66
C ALA A 418 -20.87 17.01 -6.14
N PHE A 419 -19.93 17.84 -5.67
CA PHE A 419 -19.67 18.03 -4.24
C PHE A 419 -20.66 19.00 -3.54
N GLU A 420 -21.39 19.82 -4.29
CA GLU A 420 -22.45 20.69 -3.75
C GLU A 420 -23.74 19.91 -3.47
N ASP A 421 -24.13 18.99 -4.36
CA ASP A 421 -25.30 18.15 -4.12
C ASP A 421 -24.93 16.98 -3.19
N THR A 422 -25.16 17.20 -1.90
CA THR A 422 -24.87 16.24 -0.82
C THR A 422 -25.98 15.20 -0.63
N SER A 423 -27.18 15.44 -1.19
CA SER A 423 -28.39 14.63 -0.96
C SER A 423 -28.23 13.16 -1.38
N VAL A 424 -27.44 12.93 -2.43
CA VAL A 424 -27.17 11.59 -3.00
C VAL A 424 -25.67 11.26 -3.05
N LEU A 425 -24.82 12.08 -2.41
CA LEU A 425 -23.37 12.01 -2.56
C LEU A 425 -22.79 10.65 -2.11
N GLU A 426 -23.33 10.05 -1.06
CA GLU A 426 -22.91 8.72 -0.59
C GLU A 426 -23.14 7.65 -1.65
N ALA A 427 -24.32 7.61 -2.26
CA ALA A 427 -24.71 6.62 -3.27
C ALA A 427 -23.87 6.71 -4.56
N ARG A 428 -23.44 7.92 -4.94
CA ARG A 428 -22.59 8.16 -6.13
C ARG A 428 -21.10 8.33 -5.80
N SER A 429 -20.69 8.08 -4.55
CA SER A 429 -19.35 8.42 -4.05
C SER A 429 -18.21 7.81 -4.88
N ARG A 430 -18.38 6.59 -5.37
CA ARG A 430 -17.39 5.95 -6.26
C ARG A 430 -17.11 6.76 -7.51
N LEU A 431 -18.15 7.27 -8.18
CA LEU A 431 -18.00 8.09 -9.39
C LEU A 431 -17.33 9.43 -9.06
N VAL A 432 -17.73 10.07 -7.96
CA VAL A 432 -17.16 11.36 -7.55
C VAL A 432 -15.69 11.21 -7.19
N VAL A 433 -15.32 10.19 -6.40
CA VAL A 433 -13.93 9.92 -6.01
C VAL A 433 -13.08 9.50 -7.20
N GLU A 434 -13.60 8.67 -8.10
CA GLU A 434 -12.94 8.32 -9.36
C GLU A 434 -12.62 9.56 -10.20
N ARG A 435 -13.62 10.41 -10.47
CA ARG A 435 -13.42 11.63 -11.24
C ARG A 435 -12.48 12.60 -10.53
N THR A 436 -12.50 12.64 -9.19
CA THR A 436 -11.53 13.44 -8.41
C THR A 436 -10.10 12.92 -8.61
N ALA A 437 -9.88 11.60 -8.59
CA ALA A 437 -8.57 11.00 -8.83
C ALA A 437 -8.05 11.32 -10.23
N LEU A 438 -8.90 11.20 -11.25
CA LEU A 438 -8.58 11.56 -12.64
C LEU A 438 -8.25 13.04 -12.78
N ALA A 439 -8.96 13.93 -12.08
CA ALA A 439 -8.67 15.36 -12.07
C ALA A 439 -7.32 15.65 -11.42
N LEU A 440 -7.00 15.02 -10.28
CA LEU A 440 -5.69 15.17 -9.64
C LEU A 440 -4.56 14.67 -10.55
N GLN A 441 -4.73 13.51 -11.19
CA GLN A 441 -3.76 13.00 -12.17
C GLN A 441 -3.56 13.97 -13.33
N ALA A 442 -4.65 14.47 -13.92
CA ALA A 442 -4.58 15.44 -15.01
C ALA A 442 -3.90 16.75 -14.58
N ALA A 443 -4.25 17.28 -13.40
CA ALA A 443 -3.65 18.52 -12.88
C ALA A 443 -2.14 18.40 -12.72
N LEU A 444 -1.67 17.28 -12.17
CA LEU A 444 -0.24 16.99 -12.02
C LEU A 444 0.47 16.88 -13.35
N LEU A 445 -0.14 16.21 -14.34
CA LEU A 445 0.46 16.09 -15.67
C LEU A 445 0.50 17.45 -16.39
N LEU A 446 -0.59 18.22 -16.37
CA LEU A 446 -0.69 19.54 -17.00
C LEU A 446 0.30 20.55 -16.40
N THR A 447 0.66 20.41 -15.12
CA THR A 447 1.61 21.30 -14.44
C THR A 447 3.05 20.79 -14.47
N SER A 448 3.31 19.60 -15.02
CA SER A 448 4.64 18.97 -15.06
C SER A 448 5.54 19.44 -16.22
N GLY A 449 4.98 20.17 -17.20
CA GLY A 449 5.71 20.72 -18.34
C GLY A 449 5.86 19.79 -19.56
N ASN A 450 5.12 18.68 -19.61
CA ASN A 450 4.99 17.86 -20.83
C ASN A 450 3.56 17.90 -21.38
N ASP A 451 3.27 18.93 -22.15
CA ASP A 451 1.93 19.22 -22.69
C ASP A 451 1.40 18.09 -23.56
N GLU A 452 2.25 17.40 -24.34
CA GLU A 452 1.81 16.33 -25.23
C GLU A 452 1.21 15.15 -24.44
N ILE A 453 1.88 14.73 -23.36
CA ILE A 453 1.40 13.66 -22.48
C ILE A 453 0.19 14.10 -21.68
N ALA A 454 0.21 15.33 -21.15
CA ALA A 454 -0.91 15.86 -20.37
C ALA A 454 -2.18 15.97 -21.22
N ASN A 455 -2.06 16.46 -22.46
CA ASN A 455 -3.17 16.54 -23.41
C ASN A 455 -3.68 15.15 -23.79
N ALA A 456 -2.80 14.18 -24.02
CA ALA A 456 -3.19 12.79 -24.27
C ALA A 456 -3.97 12.19 -23.08
N PHE A 457 -3.51 12.42 -21.85
CA PHE A 457 -4.23 11.99 -20.65
C PHE A 457 -5.62 12.63 -20.59
N CYS A 458 -5.73 13.94 -20.75
CA CYS A 458 -6.99 14.66 -20.69
C CYS A 458 -7.98 14.17 -21.74
N ARG A 459 -7.56 14.00 -22.99
CA ARG A 459 -8.43 13.46 -24.05
C ARG A 459 -8.90 12.05 -23.71
N ALA A 460 -7.98 11.17 -23.32
CA ALA A 460 -8.33 9.78 -23.11
C ALA A 460 -9.12 9.50 -21.81
N ARG A 461 -8.98 10.33 -20.76
CA ARG A 461 -9.56 10.04 -19.44
C ARG A 461 -10.69 10.98 -19.02
N LEU A 462 -10.76 12.19 -19.58
CA LEU A 462 -11.73 13.20 -19.15
C LEU A 462 -12.85 13.43 -20.18
N THR A 463 -12.67 12.98 -21.42
CA THR A 463 -13.70 13.03 -22.46
C THR A 463 -14.53 11.74 -22.49
N GLN A 464 -15.61 11.72 -23.28
CA GLN A 464 -16.45 10.54 -23.49
C GLN A 464 -16.02 9.68 -24.68
N GLU A 465 -14.89 10.00 -25.32
CA GLU A 465 -14.47 9.41 -26.59
C GLU A 465 -13.59 8.15 -26.44
N SER A 466 -13.26 7.74 -25.21
CA SER A 466 -12.46 6.53 -24.93
C SER A 466 -13.31 5.29 -24.66
N GLY A 467 -12.74 4.12 -24.95
CA GLY A 467 -13.36 2.84 -24.64
C GLY A 467 -13.07 2.37 -23.21
N PHE A 468 -13.66 1.23 -22.85
CA PHE A 468 -13.48 0.63 -21.51
C PHE A 468 -12.19 -0.20 -21.37
N ALA A 469 -11.65 -0.68 -22.49
CA ALA A 469 -10.40 -1.44 -22.55
C ALA A 469 -9.21 -0.50 -22.83
N TYR A 470 -7.99 -1.01 -22.65
CA TYR A 470 -6.79 -0.30 -23.09
C TYR A 470 -6.66 -0.32 -24.61
N GLY A 471 -5.83 0.58 -25.14
CA GLY A 471 -5.54 0.66 -26.58
C GLY A 471 -6.60 1.42 -27.36
N THR A 472 -7.36 2.29 -26.70
CA THR A 472 -8.39 3.13 -27.32
C THR A 472 -7.97 4.60 -27.37
N LEU A 473 -6.66 4.88 -27.41
CA LEU A 473 -6.15 6.24 -27.54
C LEU A 473 -6.48 6.81 -28.91
N ASP A 474 -6.75 8.10 -28.97
CA ASP A 474 -7.03 8.80 -30.22
C ASP A 474 -5.78 8.83 -31.15
N PRO A 475 -5.96 8.98 -32.47
CA PRO A 475 -4.85 9.02 -33.43
C PRO A 475 -3.86 10.18 -33.25
N GLN A 476 -4.20 11.25 -32.51
CA GLN A 476 -3.33 12.39 -32.24
C GLN A 476 -2.46 12.20 -31.00
N THR A 477 -2.57 11.04 -30.34
CA THR A 477 -1.75 10.70 -29.17
C THR A 477 -0.27 10.56 -29.56
N PRO A 478 0.66 11.09 -28.75
CA PRO A 478 2.11 10.95 -28.96
C PRO A 478 2.60 9.54 -28.59
N ILE A 479 2.14 8.53 -29.33
CA ILE A 479 2.36 7.10 -29.05
C ILE A 479 3.84 6.76 -28.90
N ALA A 480 4.70 7.28 -29.78
CA ALA A 480 6.13 7.01 -29.74
C ALA A 480 6.77 7.55 -28.45
N GLN A 481 6.46 8.81 -28.09
CA GLN A 481 6.98 9.46 -26.89
C GLN A 481 6.59 8.70 -25.60
N LEU A 482 5.33 8.26 -25.49
CA LEU A 482 4.85 7.48 -24.35
C LEU A 482 5.58 6.13 -24.23
N ILE A 483 5.75 5.42 -25.34
CA ILE A 483 6.49 4.16 -25.38
C ILE A 483 7.96 4.37 -25.00
N ASP A 484 8.61 5.40 -25.54
CA ASP A 484 10.03 5.66 -25.31
C ASP A 484 10.31 6.00 -23.84
N ARG A 485 9.48 6.83 -23.22
CA ARG A 485 9.57 7.16 -21.80
C ARG A 485 9.32 5.98 -20.88
N ALA A 486 8.38 5.12 -21.25
CA ALA A 486 8.11 3.91 -20.49
C ALA A 486 9.17 2.84 -20.68
N THR A 487 10.04 2.94 -21.69
CA THR A 487 11.10 1.95 -21.89
C THR A 487 12.29 2.24 -20.97
N LEU A 488 12.86 1.18 -20.39
CA LEU A 488 14.20 1.26 -19.78
C LEU A 488 15.25 1.63 -20.85
N MET A 489 16.00 2.70 -20.63
CA MET A 489 17.18 2.99 -21.45
C MET A 489 18.21 1.87 -21.23
N ALA A 490 18.77 1.35 -22.32
CA ALA A 490 19.74 0.26 -22.32
C ALA A 490 21.10 0.71 -21.79
#